data_AF-A0A6J6G384-F1
#
_entry.id   AF-A0A6J6G384-F1
#
_cell.length_a   1.000
_cell.length_b   1.000
_cell.length_c   1.000
_cell.angle_alpha   90.00
_cell.angle_beta   90.00
_cell.angle_gamma   90.00
#
_symmetry.space_group_name_H-M   'P 1'
#
loop_
_entity.id
_entity.type
_entity.pdbx_description
1 polymer ?
#
loop_
_entity_poly.entity_id
_entity_poly.type
_entity_poly.pdbx_seq_one_letter_code
_entity_poly.pdbx_strand_id
1 'polypeptide(L)' 'MPLRRLTKMSKLELETEQKELKSIIAELTKLLKSDDAIRFQVSDELTAVAKSFATPRKTRIGAA' A
#
# COMPACT_ATOMS: atom_id res chain seq x y z
N MET A 1 4.86 20.51 -23.17
CA MET A 1 4.67 19.05 -23.33
C MET A 1 5.24 18.63 -24.68
N PRO A 2 6.00 17.53 -24.77
CA PRO A 2 6.50 17.04 -26.06
C PRO A 2 5.35 16.61 -26.97
N LEU A 3 5.41 16.96 -28.26
CA LEU A 3 4.37 16.70 -29.27
C LEU A 3 3.93 15.22 -29.35
N ARG A 4 4.81 14.29 -29.00
CA ARG A 4 4.53 12.84 -28.92
C ARG A 4 3.43 12.47 -27.92
N ARG A 5 3.24 13.26 -26.85
CA ARG A 5 2.18 13.05 -25.85
C ARG A 5 0.79 13.56 -26.29
N LEU A 6 0.72 14.26 -27.42
CA LEU A 6 -0.54 14.78 -27.97
C LEU A 6 -1.21 13.82 -28.96
N THR A 7 -0.57 12.68 -29.27
CA THR A 7 -1.19 11.65 -30.10
C THR A 7 -2.45 11.09 -29.41
N LYS A 8 -3.44 10.67 -30.20
CA LYS A 8 -4.74 10.19 -29.69
C LYS A 8 -4.59 9.03 -28.70
N MET A 9 -3.62 8.15 -28.92
CA MET A 9 -3.30 7.03 -28.00
C MET A 9 -2.74 7.52 -26.67
N SER A 10 -1.78 8.45 -26.68
CA SER A 10 -1.21 9.01 -25.44
C SER A 10 -2.20 9.85 -24.63
N LYS A 11 -3.20 10.47 -25.27
CA LYS A 11 -4.29 11.14 -24.53
C LYS A 11 -5.17 10.15 -23.78
N LEU A 12 -5.48 9.01 -24.41
CA LEU A 12 -6.30 7.97 -23.79
C LEU A 12 -5.57 7.33 -22.59
N GLU A 13 -4.27 7.03 -22.76
CA GLU A 13 -3.39 6.52 -21.70
C GLU A 13 -3.34 7.48 -20.50
N LEU A 14 -3.23 8.78 -20.75
CA LEU A 14 -3.26 9.80 -19.69
C LEU A 14 -4.62 9.89 -18.99
N GLU A 15 -5.73 9.73 -19.72
CA GLU A 15 -7.06 9.71 -19.10
C GLU A 15 -7.29 8.45 -18.25
N THR A 16 -6.76 7.29 -18.67
CA THR A 16 -6.80 6.07 -17.87
C THR A 16 -5.92 6.18 -16.63
N GLU A 17 -4.67 6.65 -16.78
CA GLU A 17 -3.77 6.90 -15.64
C GLU A 17 -4.39 7.91 -14.67
N GLN A 18 -5.03 8.97 -15.18
CA GLN A 18 -5.69 9.96 -14.32
C GLN A 18 -6.85 9.36 -13.52
N LYS A 19 -7.63 8.45 -14.12
CA LYS A 19 -8.71 7.75 -13.41
C LYS A 19 -8.16 6.82 -12.34
N GLU A 20 -7.15 6.03 -12.68
CA GLU A 20 -6.48 5.12 -11.74
C GLU A 20 -5.84 5.87 -10.56
N LEU A 21 -5.13 6.96 -10.84
CA LEU A 21 -4.55 7.80 -9.79
C LEU A 21 -5.63 8.42 -8.89
N LYS A 22 -6.76 8.84 -9.46
CA LYS A 22 -7.88 9.38 -8.67
C LYS A 22 -8.54 8.30 -7.80
N SER A 23 -8.70 7.07 -8.29
CA SER A 23 -9.24 5.97 -7.47
C SER A 23 -8.29 5.61 -6.34
N ILE A 24 -6.99 5.53 -6.61
CA ILE A 24 -5.96 5.26 -5.60
C ILE A 24 -5.95 6.36 -4.54
N ILE A 25 -6.03 7.64 -4.93
CA ILE A 25 -6.11 8.76 -3.98
C ILE A 25 -7.37 8.65 -3.12
N ALA A 26 -8.52 8.27 -3.69
CA ALA A 26 -9.75 8.11 -2.92
C ALA A 26 -9.64 6.96 -1.89
N GLU A 27 -9.02 5.85 -2.27
CA GLU A 27 -8.77 4.71 -1.38
C GLU A 27 -7.80 5.08 -0.24
N LEU A 28 -6.67 5.71 -0.58
CA LEU A 28 -5.69 6.18 0.42
C LEU A 28 -6.29 7.24 1.34
N THR A 29 -7.10 8.16 0.81
CA THR A 29 -7.80 9.16 1.64
C THR A 29 -8.84 8.52 2.54
N LYS A 30 -9.51 7.45 2.10
CA LYS A 30 -10.45 6.69 2.93
C LYS A 30 -9.72 5.97 4.06
N LEU A 31 -8.54 5.41 3.78
CA LEU A 31 -7.69 4.80 4.79
C LEU A 31 -7.23 5.84 5.83
N LEU A 32 -6.78 7.02 5.38
CA LEU A 32 -6.32 8.10 6.26
C LEU A 32 -7.41 8.73 7.13
N LYS A 33 -8.69 8.59 6.77
CA LYS A 33 -9.82 9.14 7.53
C LYS A 33 -10.20 8.32 8.77
N SER A 34 -9.66 7.11 8.93
CA SER A 34 -9.99 6.22 10.05
C SER A 34 -8.72 5.66 10.68
N ASP A 35 -8.43 6.07 11.92
CA ASP A 35 -7.28 5.58 12.69
C ASP A 35 -7.38 4.06 12.94
N ASP A 36 -8.59 3.51 13.09
CA ASP A 36 -8.82 2.07 13.25
C ASP A 36 -8.44 1.27 12.01
N ALA A 37 -8.71 1.82 10.82
CA ALA A 37 -8.33 1.19 9.55
C ALA A 37 -6.82 1.18 9.35
N ILE A 38 -6.14 2.25 9.77
CA ILE A 38 -4.67 2.32 9.77
C ILE A 38 -4.09 1.26 10.71
N ARG A 39 -4.61 1.16 11.94
CA ARG A 39 -4.14 0.16 12.92
C ARG A 39 -4.35 -1.28 12.44
N PHE A 40 -5.45 -1.55 11.77
CA PHE A 40 -5.73 -2.86 11.17
C PHE A 40 -4.71 -3.19 10.07
N GLN A 41 -4.52 -2.27 9.11
CA GLN A 41 -3.54 -2.43 8.03
C GLN A 41 -2.12 -2.66 8.56
N VAL A 42 -1.69 -1.86 9.55
CA VAL A 42 -0.38 -2.00 10.19
C VAL A 42 -0.23 -3.34 10.92
N SER A 43 -1.31 -3.83 11.55
CA SER A 43 -1.30 -5.13 12.22
C SER A 43 -1.15 -6.29 11.24
N ASP A 44 -1.82 -6.21 10.09
CA ASP A 44 -1.71 -7.19 9.01
C ASP A 44 -0.31 -7.18 8.39
N GLU A 45 0.25 -6.00 8.12
CA GLU A 45 1.61 -5.83 7.61
C GLU A 45 2.65 -6.38 8.60
N LEU A 46 2.53 -6.05 9.89
CA LEU A 46 3.40 -6.59 10.94
C LEU A 46 3.30 -8.11 11.03
N THR A 47 2.11 -8.68 10.87
CA THR A 47 1.89 -10.12 10.88
C THR A 47 2.55 -10.79 9.67
N ALA A 48 2.47 -10.18 8.48
CA ALA A 48 3.11 -10.68 7.27
C ALA A 48 4.65 -10.65 7.37
N VAL A 49 5.21 -9.57 7.94
CA VAL A 49 6.64 -9.44 8.22
C VAL A 49 7.07 -10.46 9.27
N ALA A 50 6.32 -10.59 10.37
CA ALA A 50 6.60 -11.56 11.41
C ALA A 50 6.65 -12.98 10.83
N LYS A 51 5.73 -13.35 9.93
CA LYS A 51 5.75 -14.67 9.26
C LYS A 51 6.95 -14.84 8.34
N SER A 52 7.29 -13.82 7.56
CA SER A 52 8.38 -13.88 6.58
C SER A 52 9.76 -13.97 7.22
N PHE A 53 9.94 -13.35 8.39
CA PHE A 53 11.23 -13.24 9.06
C PHE A 53 11.27 -13.90 10.45
N ALA A 54 10.26 -14.70 10.79
CA ALA A 54 10.22 -15.43 12.06
C ALA A 54 11.44 -16.35 12.20
N THR A 55 12.20 -16.15 13.28
CA THR A 55 13.25 -17.09 13.71
C THR A 55 12.91 -17.61 15.10
N PRO A 56 13.23 -18.89 15.39
CA PRO A 56 12.93 -19.45 16.71
C PRO A 56 13.72 -18.70 17.79
N ARG A 57 13.06 -18.48 18.95
CA ARG A 57 13.70 -17.85 20.11
C ARG A 57 14.86 -18.73 20.58
N LYS A 58 16.08 -18.19 20.56
CA LYS A 58 17.30 -18.92 20.93
C LYS A 58 17.44 -19.14 22.44
N THR A 59 16.87 -18.26 23.25
CA THR A 59 17.01 -18.30 24.72
C THR A 59 15.76 -18.86 25.38
N ARG A 60 15.90 -19.99 26.08
CA ARG A 60 14.86 -20.58 26.93
C ARG A 60 14.60 -19.70 28.14
N ILE A 61 13.33 -19.39 28.42
CA ILE A 61 12.93 -18.78 29.70
C ILE A 61 12.65 -19.93 30.66
N GLY A 62 13.51 -20.13 31.65
CA GLY A 62 13.26 -21.03 32.78
C GLY A 62 12.94 -20.20 34.02
N ALA A 63 11.90 -20.60 34.77
CA ALA A 63 11.79 -20.21 36.16
C ALA A 63 12.96 -20.85 36.93
N ALA A 64 13.55 -20.09 37.85
CA ALA A 64 14.54 -20.61 38.79
C ALA A 64 13.99 -21.80 39.58
#